data_AF-A0AAD6IZH2-F1
#
_entry.id   AF-A0AAD6IZH2-F1
#
_cell.length_a   1.000
_cell.length_b   1.000
_cell.length_c   1.000
_cell.angle_alpha   90.00
_cell.angle_beta   90.00
_cell.angle_gamma   90.00
#
_symmetry.space_group_name_H-M   'P 1'
#
loop_
_entity.id
_entity.type
_entity.pdbx_description
1 polymer ?
#
loop_
_entity_poly.entity_id
_entity_poly.type
_entity_poly.pdbx_seq_one_letter_code
_entity_poly.pdbx_strand_id
1 'polypeptide(L)'
;MLCFAFLAGAVLGAAAAVSTKSDGEDSVRYSFPELSGPYCVGKTQPIVLTDDSRKDVFNNDTAADRQVLVRVYYPTAKGSQFCPGEAYATPGFAVWISNFLSGNVSTLYFEKFKTHSVTNAPLKHIENHGRTAPLLLYSHGLGVPAKLNQILVEDVASHGYIVVQIEHPWDSGYTEFPDGRVVGFAPLLAVQPPGYSPITAKAVDVRAADTLFVLDSIKCGKVNVRGCDLASLADRVGMFGHSLGGQLSLVAMLQTNKIIAGSNMDGWFWNGANATNLTDPSAADAHRPYSNLRSDPALLPDFVRHAGGGPENQIAAMKVQTGPKVQLIVTNSSHYSYTDLTQLSIPALNANMREETKAFQAWTGTVEPKRMHMINTEYHNWFFDITMKGKGSQQVIAKPIKNEAAPVQDTVLAQERSLFLATNKTLGASDKPRNIGIVAFPGWQPLDIMGPFDALWILSRTEPINVFLLNEKGGTTTNFLPGNTAPGSKVAAVVNVDHTLAKPPPLDVVLVPGASILGRAGLLDGKQATTNKAAWKFATQFGKDVQWKPSARYVHDGNIWTTSGVSAGTDGVIAWIESVWGAKTANDVANDLEWNRSPADGDKFGKIHNLY
;
A
#
# COMPACT_ATOMS: atom_id res chain seq x y z
N MET A 1 -12.16 -44.40 -18.36
CA MET A 1 -11.75 -45.82 -18.50
C MET A 1 -10.86 -46.17 -17.30
N LEU A 2 -11.04 -47.37 -16.73
CA LEU A 2 -10.21 -48.03 -15.70
C LEU A 2 -10.26 -47.53 -14.23
N CYS A 3 -10.52 -48.49 -13.33
CA CYS A 3 -10.56 -48.44 -11.84
C CYS A 3 -9.14 -48.59 -11.23
N PHE A 4 -8.84 -48.52 -9.92
CA PHE A 4 -9.39 -49.15 -8.67
C PHE A 4 -9.24 -48.16 -7.46
N ALA A 5 -10.17 -48.02 -6.50
CA ALA A 5 -10.57 -48.88 -5.35
C ALA A 5 -9.46 -49.03 -4.27
N PHE A 6 -9.68 -48.67 -2.98
CA PHE A 6 -10.54 -49.40 -2.01
C PHE A 6 -11.21 -48.54 -0.90
N LEU A 7 -12.16 -49.17 -0.18
CA LEU A 7 -12.95 -48.66 0.97
C LEU A 7 -12.51 -49.25 2.32
N ALA A 8 -12.63 -48.47 3.42
CA ALA A 8 -13.10 -48.84 4.77
C ALA A 8 -12.73 -47.69 5.77
N GLY A 9 -13.48 -47.36 6.84
CA GLY A 9 -14.73 -47.89 7.39
C GLY A 9 -15.40 -46.84 8.32
N ALA A 10 -16.51 -47.19 8.98
CA ALA A 10 -17.45 -46.21 9.52
C ALA A 10 -17.52 -46.11 11.07
N VAL A 11 -17.81 -44.89 11.55
CA VAL A 11 -18.59 -44.54 12.77
C VAL A 11 -18.06 -44.97 14.16
N LEU A 12 -17.77 -43.97 15.01
CA LEU A 12 -18.48 -43.76 16.29
C LEU A 12 -18.12 -42.37 16.87
N GLY A 13 -19.08 -41.71 17.50
CA GLY A 13 -18.89 -40.39 18.10
C GLY A 13 -18.38 -40.48 19.54
N ALA A 14 -17.49 -39.56 19.91
CA ALA A 14 -17.19 -39.24 21.30
C ALA A 14 -17.09 -37.72 21.45
N ALA A 15 -17.97 -37.13 22.24
CA ALA A 15 -17.82 -35.75 22.69
C ALA A 15 -16.70 -35.71 23.75
N ALA A 16 -15.47 -35.49 23.30
CA ALA A 16 -14.34 -35.18 24.16
C ALA A 16 -14.09 -33.68 24.12
N ALA A 17 -14.05 -33.03 25.28
CA ALA A 17 -13.80 -31.60 25.38
C ALA A 17 -12.44 -31.27 24.76
N VAL A 18 -12.45 -30.47 23.69
CA VAL A 18 -11.21 -29.89 23.16
C VAL A 18 -10.73 -28.89 24.20
N SER A 19 -9.70 -29.30 24.94
CA SER A 19 -8.87 -28.39 25.74
C SER A 19 -8.44 -27.24 24.83
N THR A 20 -8.87 -26.03 25.18
CA THR A 20 -8.38 -24.79 24.57
C THR A 20 -6.92 -24.59 24.97
N LYS A 21 -6.01 -25.34 24.34
CA LYS A 21 -4.63 -24.91 24.25
C LYS A 21 -4.63 -23.65 23.40
N SER A 22 -4.31 -22.54 24.05
CA SER A 22 -4.03 -21.27 23.42
C SER A 22 -2.73 -21.39 22.63
N ASP A 23 -2.82 -21.87 21.39
CA ASP A 23 -1.75 -21.65 20.42
C ASP A 23 -1.60 -20.13 20.25
N GLY A 24 -0.38 -19.62 20.46
CA GLY A 24 -0.15 -18.24 20.89
C GLY A 24 -0.72 -17.18 19.95
N GLU A 25 -1.68 -16.39 20.45
CA GLU A 25 -2.23 -15.19 19.78
C GLU A 25 -1.23 -13.99 19.84
N ASP A 26 0.07 -14.27 19.68
CA ASP A 26 1.16 -13.30 19.83
C ASP A 26 1.73 -12.89 18.47
N SER A 27 1.19 -11.79 17.92
CA SER A 27 1.93 -10.70 17.24
C SER A 27 1.19 -9.97 16.09
N VAL A 28 -0.10 -10.26 15.82
CA VAL A 28 -0.93 -9.28 15.09
C VAL A 28 -1.20 -8.11 16.04
N ARG A 29 -0.32 -7.10 16.02
CA ARG A 29 -0.42 -5.93 16.89
C ARG A 29 -1.65 -5.11 16.48
N TYR A 30 -2.74 -5.24 17.24
CA TYR A 30 -3.99 -4.48 17.09
C TYR A 30 -3.78 -3.01 17.50
N SER A 31 -3.09 -2.25 16.65
CA SER A 31 -2.69 -0.88 16.92
C SER A 31 -2.58 -0.09 15.61
N PHE A 32 -3.15 1.11 15.59
CA PHE A 32 -2.79 2.11 14.59
C PHE A 32 -1.34 2.60 14.80
N PRO A 33 -0.75 3.30 13.81
CA PRO A 33 0.53 3.98 13.97
C PRO A 33 0.43 5.01 15.10
N GLU A 34 1.45 5.10 15.95
CA GLU A 34 1.51 6.15 16.98
C GLU A 34 1.54 7.54 16.35
N LEU A 35 0.93 8.52 17.04
CA LEU A 35 0.97 9.92 16.61
C LEU A 35 2.42 10.43 16.59
N SER A 36 2.82 11.01 15.47
CA SER A 36 4.17 11.52 15.23
C SER A 36 4.41 12.91 15.83
N GLY A 37 3.36 13.64 16.21
CA GLY A 37 3.45 14.99 16.77
C GLY A 37 3.67 15.07 18.29
N PRO A 38 3.97 16.28 18.81
CA PRO A 38 4.29 16.49 20.22
C PRO A 38 3.06 16.62 21.13
N TYR A 39 1.83 16.63 20.63
CA TYR A 39 0.61 16.77 21.44
C TYR A 39 -0.22 15.48 21.46
N CYS A 40 -0.90 15.22 22.57
CA CYS A 40 -2.02 14.27 22.58
C CYS A 40 -3.26 14.93 21.93
N VAL A 41 -4.32 14.19 21.63
CA VAL A 41 -5.45 14.72 20.85
C VAL A 41 -6.76 14.64 21.66
N GLY A 42 -7.53 15.72 21.59
CA GLY A 42 -8.91 15.78 22.03
C GLY A 42 -9.82 15.83 20.82
N LYS A 43 -11.04 15.32 20.97
CA LYS A 43 -12.10 15.44 19.95
C LYS A 43 -13.41 15.89 20.57
N THR A 44 -14.29 16.54 19.81
CA THR A 44 -15.67 16.78 20.24
C THR A 44 -16.53 15.52 20.06
N GLN A 45 -17.68 15.48 20.73
CA GLN A 45 -18.82 14.72 20.20
C GLN A 45 -19.19 15.24 18.80
N PRO A 46 -19.80 14.42 17.91
CA PRO A 46 -20.26 14.90 16.62
C PRO A 46 -21.36 15.96 16.80
N ILE A 47 -21.19 17.10 16.14
CA ILE A 47 -22.10 18.24 16.13
C ILE A 47 -22.93 18.14 14.85
N VAL A 48 -24.26 18.09 14.98
CA VAL A 48 -25.18 18.13 13.84
C VAL A 48 -25.49 19.59 13.52
N LEU A 49 -25.22 19.99 12.28
CA LEU A 49 -25.58 21.28 11.73
C LEU A 49 -26.71 21.08 10.72
N THR A 50 -27.86 21.71 10.95
CA THR A 50 -28.98 21.71 9.99
C THR A 50 -28.98 23.01 9.22
N ASP A 51 -28.97 22.91 7.89
CA ASP A 51 -29.08 23.99 6.93
C ASP A 51 -30.53 24.07 6.41
N ASP A 52 -31.32 24.96 7.03
CA ASP A 52 -32.72 25.20 6.70
C ASP A 52 -32.92 25.94 5.36
N SER A 53 -31.83 26.43 4.74
CA SER A 53 -31.87 27.07 3.42
C SER A 53 -31.78 26.06 2.26
N ARG A 54 -31.35 24.82 2.52
CA ARG A 54 -31.16 23.77 1.51
C ARG A 54 -31.91 22.49 1.88
N LYS A 55 -32.66 21.94 0.91
CA LYS A 55 -33.24 20.60 1.04
C LYS A 55 -32.23 19.52 0.71
N ASP A 56 -32.30 18.39 1.39
CA ASP A 56 -31.39 17.27 1.15
C ASP A 56 -31.77 16.55 -0.16
N VAL A 57 -30.86 16.60 -1.13
CA VAL A 57 -31.07 16.08 -2.49
C VAL A 57 -30.71 14.60 -2.66
N PHE A 58 -30.30 13.94 -1.58
CA PHE A 58 -29.96 12.51 -1.52
C PHE A 58 -30.83 11.72 -0.53
N ASN A 59 -31.47 12.41 0.41
CA ASN A 59 -32.52 11.85 1.25
C ASN A 59 -33.75 11.46 0.41
N ASN A 60 -34.40 10.34 0.78
CA ASN A 60 -35.68 9.94 0.21
C ASN A 60 -36.82 10.87 0.63
N ASP A 61 -36.73 11.48 1.81
CA ASP A 61 -37.60 12.60 2.20
C ASP A 61 -37.07 13.91 1.61
N THR A 62 -37.59 14.26 0.44
CA THR A 62 -37.25 15.49 -0.29
C THR A 62 -37.66 16.80 0.41
N ALA A 63 -38.47 16.74 1.47
CA ALA A 63 -38.83 17.91 2.27
C ALA A 63 -37.84 18.19 3.41
N ALA A 64 -36.97 17.24 3.74
CA ALA A 64 -36.00 17.36 4.82
C ALA A 64 -34.90 18.40 4.52
N ASP A 65 -34.51 19.14 5.55
CA ASP A 65 -33.39 20.09 5.50
C ASP A 65 -32.05 19.35 5.45
N ARG A 66 -31.05 19.94 4.79
CA ARG A 66 -29.72 19.34 4.67
C ARG A 66 -29.02 19.33 6.02
N GLN A 67 -28.69 18.13 6.51
CA GLN A 67 -27.87 17.96 7.70
C GLN A 67 -26.42 17.68 7.32
N VAL A 68 -25.48 18.28 8.05
CA VAL A 68 -24.04 18.04 7.95
C VAL A 68 -23.53 17.74 9.35
N LEU A 69 -22.70 16.71 9.53
CA LEU A 69 -22.07 16.44 10.82
C LEU A 69 -20.63 16.93 10.80
N VAL A 70 -20.20 17.56 11.89
CA VAL A 70 -18.80 17.94 12.07
C VAL A 70 -18.25 17.43 13.40
N ARG A 71 -16.97 17.10 13.40
CA ARG A 71 -16.22 16.76 14.61
C ARG A 71 -14.91 17.54 14.62
N VAL A 72 -14.62 18.20 15.73
CA VAL A 72 -13.38 18.98 15.87
C VAL A 72 -12.34 18.15 16.60
N TYR A 73 -11.16 17.99 16.00
CA TYR A 73 -9.97 17.37 16.58
C TYR A 73 -8.95 18.47 16.91
N TYR A 74 -8.31 18.40 18.07
CA TYR A 74 -7.48 19.48 18.57
C TYR A 74 -6.41 18.99 19.57
N PRO A 75 -5.29 19.72 19.73
CA PRO A 75 -4.18 19.32 20.59
C PRO A 75 -4.52 19.42 22.09
N THR A 76 -3.94 18.52 22.89
CA THR A 76 -4.00 18.48 24.35
C THR A 76 -2.59 18.27 24.93
N ALA A 77 -2.43 18.41 26.25
CA ALA A 77 -1.11 18.33 26.88
C ALA A 77 -0.54 16.90 26.85
N LYS A 78 0.70 16.75 26.34
CA LYS A 78 1.43 15.47 26.38
C LYS A 78 1.68 15.03 27.82
N GLY A 79 1.54 13.72 28.09
CA GLY A 79 1.67 13.16 29.43
C GLY A 79 0.50 13.48 30.36
N SER A 80 -0.59 14.08 29.87
CA SER A 80 -1.84 14.19 30.63
C SER A 80 -2.56 12.85 30.69
N GLN A 81 -3.49 12.72 31.65
CA GLN A 81 -4.45 11.61 31.71
C GLN A 81 -5.38 11.51 30.48
N PHE A 82 -5.31 12.48 29.56
CA PHE A 82 -6.11 12.56 28.33
C PHE A 82 -5.33 12.15 27.06
N CYS A 83 -4.20 11.45 27.24
CA CYS A 83 -3.50 10.73 26.18
C CYS A 83 -3.97 9.28 25.87
N PRO A 84 -4.92 8.61 26.57
CA PRO A 84 -5.32 7.26 26.19
C PRO A 84 -6.33 7.26 25.04
N GLY A 85 -6.25 6.26 24.18
CA GLY A 85 -7.21 6.05 23.09
C GLY A 85 -8.59 5.57 23.52
N GLU A 86 -9.64 6.12 22.91
CA GLU A 86 -10.99 5.53 22.93
C GLU A 86 -11.13 4.44 21.85
N ALA A 87 -12.13 3.56 21.98
CA ALA A 87 -12.45 2.54 20.97
C ALA A 87 -12.66 3.17 19.58
N TYR A 88 -12.11 2.53 18.54
CA TYR A 88 -12.24 2.99 17.17
C TYR A 88 -13.64 2.74 16.62
N ALA A 89 -14.08 1.48 16.58
CA ALA A 89 -15.39 1.13 16.05
C ALA A 89 -16.47 1.16 17.14
N THR A 90 -17.63 1.72 16.81
CA THR A 90 -18.91 1.37 17.46
C THR A 90 -19.37 -0.01 16.92
N PRO A 91 -20.28 -0.73 17.61
CA PRO A 91 -20.79 -2.01 17.10
C PRO A 91 -21.42 -1.90 15.71
N GLY A 92 -22.17 -0.82 15.45
CA GLY A 92 -22.76 -0.56 14.13
C GLY A 92 -21.71 -0.31 13.04
N PHE A 93 -20.71 0.53 13.32
CA PHE A 93 -19.61 0.75 12.40
C PHE A 93 -18.78 -0.52 12.17
N ALA A 94 -18.57 -1.35 13.19
CA ALA A 94 -17.86 -2.64 13.07
C ALA A 94 -18.60 -3.62 12.12
N VAL A 95 -19.93 -3.67 12.19
CA VAL A 95 -20.76 -4.43 11.23
C VAL A 95 -20.65 -3.83 9.82
N TRP A 96 -20.73 -2.50 9.68
CA TRP A 96 -20.63 -1.85 8.38
C TRP A 96 -19.28 -2.10 7.69
N ILE A 97 -18.16 -1.89 8.40
CA ILE A 97 -16.82 -2.09 7.82
C ILE A 97 -16.51 -3.56 7.56
N SER A 98 -17.05 -4.49 8.37
CA SER A 98 -17.00 -5.93 8.07
C SER A 98 -17.69 -6.23 6.73
N ASN A 99 -18.91 -5.72 6.53
CA ASN A 99 -19.65 -5.89 5.28
C ASN A 99 -18.97 -5.20 4.08
N PHE A 100 -18.39 -4.01 4.26
CA PHE A 100 -17.59 -3.31 3.25
C PHE A 100 -16.37 -4.15 2.80
N LEU A 101 -15.78 -4.92 3.73
CA LEU A 101 -14.72 -5.91 3.45
C LEU A 101 -15.27 -7.31 3.09
N SER A 102 -16.51 -7.39 2.57
CA SER A 102 -17.19 -8.62 2.14
C SER A 102 -17.29 -9.69 3.24
N GLY A 103 -17.41 -9.28 4.50
CA GLY A 103 -17.50 -10.17 5.66
C GLY A 103 -16.21 -10.92 6.01
N ASN A 104 -15.08 -10.60 5.36
CA ASN A 104 -13.81 -11.32 5.54
C ASN A 104 -13.09 -11.01 6.86
N VAL A 105 -13.58 -10.05 7.65
CA VAL A 105 -13.01 -9.64 8.93
C VAL A 105 -14.11 -9.58 9.99
N SER A 106 -13.91 -10.28 11.11
CA SER A 106 -14.86 -10.30 12.23
C SER A 106 -15.06 -8.91 12.84
N THR A 107 -16.27 -8.59 13.29
CA THR A 107 -16.57 -7.31 13.98
C THR A 107 -15.67 -7.11 15.21
N LEU A 108 -15.42 -8.21 15.95
CA LEU A 108 -14.54 -8.26 17.13
C LEU A 108 -13.09 -7.86 16.82
N TYR A 109 -12.65 -7.87 15.56
CA TYR A 109 -11.35 -7.36 15.16
C TYR A 109 -11.27 -5.84 15.31
N PHE A 110 -12.31 -5.12 14.83
CA PHE A 110 -12.35 -3.66 14.84
C PHE A 110 -12.56 -3.08 16.24
N GLU A 111 -13.24 -3.83 17.11
CA GLU A 111 -13.43 -3.50 18.52
C GLU A 111 -12.11 -3.50 19.32
N LYS A 112 -11.08 -4.25 18.88
CA LYS A 112 -9.74 -4.23 19.50
C LYS A 112 -8.95 -2.93 19.20
N PHE A 113 -9.32 -2.16 18.17
CA PHE A 113 -8.61 -0.94 17.81
C PHE A 113 -8.99 0.24 18.71
N LYS A 114 -7.98 1.02 19.09
CA LYS A 114 -8.14 2.29 19.78
C LYS A 114 -7.63 3.43 18.90
N THR A 115 -8.37 4.53 18.93
CA THR A 115 -7.96 5.85 18.45
C THR A 115 -6.81 6.40 19.29
N HIS A 116 -6.32 7.61 18.97
CA HIS A 116 -5.38 8.35 19.80
C HIS A 116 -6.00 9.66 20.35
N SER A 117 -7.34 9.75 20.38
CA SER A 117 -8.06 10.92 20.88
C SER A 117 -9.10 10.62 21.97
N VAL A 118 -9.22 11.55 22.92
CA VAL A 118 -10.22 11.52 24.00
C VAL A 118 -11.33 12.55 23.74
N THR A 119 -12.58 12.14 23.92
CA THR A 119 -13.76 13.00 23.74
C THR A 119 -13.84 14.05 24.85
N ASN A 120 -14.04 15.30 24.45
CA ASN A 120 -14.15 16.49 25.30
C ASN A 120 -12.95 16.71 26.24
N ALA A 121 -11.78 16.19 25.88
CA ALA A 121 -10.54 16.46 26.62
C ALA A 121 -10.20 17.97 26.62
N PRO A 122 -9.55 18.51 27.67
CA PRO A 122 -9.20 19.93 27.73
C PRO A 122 -8.23 20.33 26.61
N LEU A 123 -8.61 21.35 25.82
CA LEU A 123 -7.76 21.95 24.80
C LEU A 123 -6.45 22.46 25.40
N LYS A 124 -5.32 22.14 24.77
CA LYS A 124 -4.07 22.86 25.01
C LYS A 124 -4.07 24.13 24.17
N HIS A 125 -4.05 25.29 24.83
CA HIS A 125 -3.70 26.54 24.16
C HIS A 125 -2.30 26.41 23.55
N ILE A 126 -2.23 26.59 22.22
CA ILE A 126 -1.00 26.71 21.46
C ILE A 126 -0.98 28.11 20.85
N GLU A 127 0.08 28.84 21.17
CA GLU A 127 0.43 30.09 20.51
C GLU A 127 1.49 29.82 19.44
N ASN A 128 1.21 30.24 18.21
CA ASN A 128 2.13 30.23 17.09
C ASN A 128 2.26 31.66 16.57
N HIS A 129 3.43 32.29 16.76
CA HIS A 129 3.66 33.70 16.42
C HIS A 129 2.57 34.66 16.96
N GLY A 130 2.09 34.44 18.20
CA GLY A 130 1.04 35.25 18.82
C GLY A 130 -0.38 34.99 18.30
N ARG A 131 -0.62 33.87 17.61
CA ARG A 131 -1.94 33.43 17.14
C ARG A 131 -2.28 32.02 17.64
N THR A 132 -3.57 31.72 17.80
CA THR A 132 -4.08 30.37 18.09
C THR A 132 -3.66 29.37 16.99
N ALA A 133 -3.61 28.07 17.33
CA ALA A 133 -3.41 26.96 16.39
C ALA A 133 -4.20 27.13 15.08
N PRO A 134 -3.61 26.89 13.88
CA PRO A 134 -4.34 27.06 12.63
C PRO A 134 -5.48 26.07 12.48
N LEU A 135 -6.56 26.54 11.85
CA LEU A 135 -7.76 25.76 11.55
C LEU A 135 -7.66 25.12 10.16
N LEU A 136 -7.93 23.81 10.09
CA LEU A 136 -8.03 23.02 8.87
C LEU A 136 -9.43 22.40 8.77
N LEU A 137 -9.94 22.26 7.55
CA LEU A 137 -11.13 21.46 7.22
C LEU A 137 -10.69 20.13 6.60
N TYR A 138 -11.35 19.03 6.96
CA TYR A 138 -11.17 17.72 6.32
C TYR A 138 -12.48 17.22 5.70
N SER A 139 -12.42 16.68 4.47
CA SER A 139 -13.54 16.00 3.81
C SER A 139 -13.14 14.61 3.29
N HIS A 140 -14.04 13.63 3.44
CA HIS A 140 -13.81 12.21 3.15
C HIS A 140 -14.04 11.84 1.66
N GLY A 141 -13.70 10.61 1.25
CA GLY A 141 -14.03 10.11 -0.09
C GLY A 141 -15.53 9.81 -0.29
N LEU A 142 -15.96 9.66 -1.54
CA LEU A 142 -17.33 9.23 -1.87
C LEU A 142 -17.56 7.79 -1.37
N GLY A 143 -18.67 7.54 -0.67
CA GLY A 143 -19.05 6.21 -0.18
C GLY A 143 -18.19 5.66 0.98
N VAL A 144 -17.13 6.36 1.40
CA VAL A 144 -16.32 6.02 2.59
C VAL A 144 -16.56 7.05 3.70
N PRO A 145 -16.87 6.65 4.95
CA PRO A 145 -17.09 7.59 6.04
C PRO A 145 -15.84 8.38 6.44
N ALA A 146 -16.01 9.59 6.96
CA ALA A 146 -14.89 10.38 7.49
C ALA A 146 -14.18 9.68 8.65
N LYS A 147 -14.88 8.77 9.34
CA LYS A 147 -14.33 7.82 10.30
C LYS A 147 -13.09 7.07 9.79
N LEU A 148 -13.03 6.72 8.50
CA LEU A 148 -11.91 6.00 7.86
C LEU A 148 -10.67 6.88 7.58
N ASN A 149 -10.66 8.13 8.03
CA ASN A 149 -9.46 8.98 8.03
C ASN A 149 -9.21 9.58 9.42
N GLN A 150 -9.83 9.03 10.47
CA GLN A 150 -9.75 9.60 11.82
C GLN A 150 -8.31 9.63 12.32
N ILE A 151 -7.50 8.60 12.04
CA ILE A 151 -6.13 8.50 12.57
C ILE A 151 -5.20 9.51 11.90
N LEU A 152 -5.37 9.76 10.60
CA LEU A 152 -4.68 10.84 9.89
C LEU A 152 -5.08 12.22 10.46
N VAL A 153 -6.37 12.46 10.69
CA VAL A 153 -6.86 13.72 11.26
C VAL A 153 -6.35 13.94 12.69
N GLU A 154 -6.26 12.88 13.50
CA GLU A 154 -5.64 12.90 14.82
C GLU A 154 -4.16 13.26 14.74
N ASP A 155 -3.40 12.66 13.81
CA ASP A 155 -1.97 12.96 13.71
C ASP A 155 -1.65 14.34 13.11
N VAL A 156 -2.53 14.88 12.25
CA VAL A 156 -2.45 16.30 11.89
C VAL A 156 -2.75 17.19 13.12
N ALA A 157 -3.78 16.88 13.92
CA ALA A 157 -4.06 17.63 15.15
C ALA A 157 -2.91 17.54 16.18
N SER A 158 -2.22 16.40 16.26
CA SER A 158 -1.06 16.14 17.13
C SER A 158 0.12 17.09 16.87
N HIS A 159 0.17 17.74 15.70
CA HIS A 159 1.16 18.74 15.29
C HIS A 159 0.74 20.19 15.56
N GLY A 160 -0.31 20.37 16.37
CA GLY A 160 -0.81 21.69 16.77
C GLY A 160 -1.70 22.36 15.73
N TYR A 161 -2.52 21.56 15.04
CA TYR A 161 -3.63 22.03 14.21
C TYR A 161 -4.96 21.78 14.92
N ILE A 162 -5.96 22.63 14.64
CA ILE A 162 -7.35 22.30 14.91
C ILE A 162 -7.94 21.82 13.59
N VAL A 163 -8.52 20.63 13.56
CA VAL A 163 -9.09 20.03 12.34
C VAL A 163 -10.59 19.81 12.53
N VAL A 164 -11.40 20.48 11.71
CA VAL A 164 -12.85 20.22 11.61
C VAL A 164 -13.05 19.17 10.53
N GLN A 165 -13.30 17.94 10.95
CA GLN A 165 -13.68 16.85 10.07
C GLN A 165 -15.17 16.97 9.74
N ILE A 166 -15.47 17.08 8.44
CA ILE A 166 -16.82 17.16 7.89
C ILE A 166 -17.22 15.77 7.41
N GLU A 167 -18.38 15.29 7.86
CA GLU A 167 -19.06 14.09 7.37
C GLU A 167 -20.30 14.54 6.59
N HIS A 168 -20.46 14.05 5.36
CA HIS A 168 -21.56 14.40 4.47
C HIS A 168 -22.58 13.24 4.43
N PRO A 169 -23.73 13.33 5.13
CA PRO A 169 -24.77 12.30 5.11
C PRO A 169 -25.21 11.94 3.70
N TRP A 170 -25.59 10.68 3.51
CA TRP A 170 -26.05 10.05 2.26
C TRP A 170 -24.98 9.89 1.17
N ASP A 171 -23.95 10.73 1.17
CA ASP A 171 -22.73 10.58 0.37
C ASP A 171 -21.70 9.68 1.09
N SER A 172 -21.64 9.78 2.41
CA SER A 172 -20.96 8.81 3.27
C SER A 172 -21.61 7.42 3.18
N GLY A 173 -20.78 6.38 3.18
CA GLY A 173 -21.25 4.99 3.23
C GLY A 173 -21.97 4.62 4.53
N TYR A 174 -21.70 5.36 5.61
CA TYR A 174 -22.21 5.12 6.96
C TYR A 174 -22.05 6.36 7.84
N THR A 175 -23.14 6.85 8.42
CA THR A 175 -23.13 8.00 9.35
C THR A 175 -24.05 7.72 10.53
N GLU A 176 -23.46 7.69 11.74
CA GLU A 176 -24.16 7.66 13.02
C GLU A 176 -24.44 9.08 13.51
N PHE A 177 -25.71 9.40 13.75
CA PHE A 177 -26.13 10.64 14.41
C PHE A 177 -26.15 10.50 15.94
N PRO A 178 -25.98 11.60 16.71
CA PRO A 178 -26.07 11.58 18.18
C PRO A 178 -27.42 11.10 18.74
N ASP A 179 -28.49 11.16 17.94
CA ASP A 179 -29.83 10.70 18.28
C ASP A 179 -30.03 9.19 18.05
N GLY A 180 -29.00 8.47 17.60
CA GLY A 180 -29.02 7.04 17.32
C GLY A 180 -29.49 6.68 15.90
N ARG A 181 -29.89 7.65 15.06
CA ARG A 181 -30.16 7.37 13.65
C ARG A 181 -28.87 6.99 12.92
N VAL A 182 -28.98 6.02 12.01
CA VAL A 182 -27.92 5.64 11.09
C VAL A 182 -28.41 5.85 9.67
N VAL A 183 -27.62 6.52 8.84
CA VAL A 183 -27.86 6.64 7.40
C VAL A 183 -26.67 6.05 6.64
N GLY A 184 -26.94 5.49 5.46
CA GLY A 184 -25.93 4.92 4.58
C GLY A 184 -25.93 5.60 3.21
N PHE A 185 -25.19 5.03 2.27
CA PHE A 185 -25.05 5.54 0.91
C PHE A 185 -26.40 5.62 0.18
N ALA A 186 -26.73 6.78 -0.40
CA ALA A 186 -27.97 6.96 -1.15
C ALA A 186 -27.98 6.09 -2.42
N PRO A 187 -29.06 5.32 -2.69
CA PRO A 187 -29.17 4.51 -3.90
C PRO A 187 -28.98 5.32 -5.20
N LEU A 188 -29.39 6.59 -5.21
CA LEU A 188 -29.20 7.49 -6.35
C LEU A 188 -27.71 7.67 -6.72
N LEU A 189 -26.80 7.66 -5.74
CA LEU A 189 -25.36 7.77 -5.96
C LEU A 189 -24.73 6.44 -6.45
N ALA A 190 -25.40 5.31 -6.21
CA ALA A 190 -24.94 3.96 -6.56
C ALA A 190 -25.27 3.54 -8.00
N VAL A 191 -26.23 4.19 -8.66
CA VAL A 191 -26.59 3.89 -10.06
C VAL A 191 -25.63 4.62 -11.01
N GLN A 192 -24.53 3.95 -11.39
CA GLN A 192 -23.55 4.50 -12.34
C GLN A 192 -23.31 3.57 -13.55
N PRO A 193 -23.71 3.97 -14.77
CA PRO A 193 -23.20 3.39 -16.00
C PRO A 193 -21.71 3.76 -16.16
N PRO A 194 -20.87 2.89 -16.77
CA PRO A 194 -19.50 3.26 -17.09
C PRO A 194 -19.47 4.46 -18.05
N GLY A 195 -18.90 5.57 -17.59
CA GLY A 195 -18.65 6.78 -18.39
C GLY A 195 -19.50 8.01 -18.03
N TYR A 196 -20.47 7.92 -17.11
CA TYR A 196 -21.37 9.05 -16.82
C TYR A 196 -21.83 9.12 -15.34
N SER A 197 -21.92 10.25 -14.64
CA SER A 197 -21.09 11.48 -14.53
C SER A 197 -21.82 12.55 -13.68
N PRO A 198 -23.07 12.98 -14.02
CA PRO A 198 -23.72 14.15 -13.41
C PRO A 198 -24.05 14.00 -11.92
N ILE A 199 -24.19 12.75 -11.45
CA ILE A 199 -24.55 12.44 -10.07
C ILE A 199 -23.35 12.66 -9.13
N THR A 200 -22.15 12.24 -9.54
CA THR A 200 -20.90 12.57 -8.84
C THR A 200 -20.62 14.08 -8.86
N ALA A 201 -20.89 14.74 -9.99
CA ALA A 201 -20.82 16.21 -10.09
C ALA A 201 -21.76 16.90 -9.09
N LYS A 202 -23.01 16.43 -8.96
CA LYS A 202 -23.98 16.92 -7.96
C LYS A 202 -23.50 16.70 -6.52
N ALA A 203 -22.79 15.59 -6.24
CA ALA A 203 -22.18 15.36 -4.93
C ALA A 203 -21.07 16.39 -4.61
N VAL A 204 -20.23 16.76 -5.60
CA VAL A 204 -19.26 17.87 -5.44
C VAL A 204 -19.98 19.19 -5.14
N ASP A 205 -21.03 19.52 -5.89
CA ASP A 205 -21.81 20.75 -5.69
C ASP A 205 -22.42 20.82 -4.27
N VAL A 206 -23.02 19.72 -3.79
CA VAL A 206 -23.59 19.62 -2.43
C VAL A 206 -22.52 19.75 -1.36
N ARG A 207 -21.38 19.06 -1.53
CA ARG A 207 -20.25 19.11 -0.58
C ARG A 207 -19.60 20.50 -0.52
N ALA A 208 -19.58 21.23 -1.63
CA ALA A 208 -19.07 22.60 -1.68
C ALA A 208 -19.99 23.54 -0.88
N ALA A 209 -21.30 23.45 -1.10
CA ALA A 209 -22.29 24.17 -0.30
C ALA A 209 -22.25 23.78 1.19
N ASP A 210 -22.09 22.49 1.53
CA ASP A 210 -21.89 22.02 2.90
C ASP A 210 -20.62 22.64 3.52
N THR A 211 -19.53 22.78 2.77
CA THR A 211 -18.27 23.36 3.26
C THR A 211 -18.42 24.85 3.58
N LEU A 212 -19.11 25.61 2.72
CA LEU A 212 -19.41 27.02 2.96
C LEU A 212 -20.33 27.18 4.18
N PHE A 213 -21.37 26.35 4.29
CA PHE A 213 -22.28 26.33 5.43
C PHE A 213 -21.58 25.95 6.75
N VAL A 214 -20.60 25.03 6.72
CA VAL A 214 -19.76 24.71 7.88
C VAL A 214 -18.88 25.90 8.28
N LEU A 215 -18.26 26.60 7.31
CA LEU A 215 -17.46 27.80 7.59
C LEU A 215 -18.29 28.90 8.27
N ASP A 216 -19.51 29.15 7.79
CA ASP A 216 -20.40 30.14 8.38
C ASP A 216 -20.96 29.66 9.73
N SER A 217 -21.21 28.36 9.90
CA SER A 217 -21.57 27.76 11.19
C SER A 217 -20.45 27.86 12.23
N ILE A 218 -19.18 27.74 11.84
CA ILE A 218 -18.02 28.03 12.70
C ILE A 218 -18.00 29.52 13.05
N LYS A 219 -18.20 30.41 12.06
CA LYS A 219 -18.23 31.87 12.27
C LYS A 219 -19.35 32.31 13.22
N CYS A 220 -20.50 31.64 13.19
CA CYS A 220 -21.62 31.86 14.11
C CYS A 220 -21.49 31.12 15.46
N GLY A 221 -20.38 30.44 15.74
CA GLY A 221 -20.16 29.73 17.01
C GLY A 221 -20.98 28.44 17.20
N LYS A 222 -21.72 27.99 16.17
CA LYS A 222 -22.46 26.70 16.20
C LYS A 222 -21.50 25.52 16.33
N VAL A 223 -20.29 25.64 15.77
CA VAL A 223 -19.17 24.72 15.99
C VAL A 223 -18.25 25.33 17.05
N ASN A 224 -18.08 24.66 18.19
CA ASN A 224 -17.29 25.17 19.30
C ASN A 224 -16.42 24.08 19.97
N VAL A 225 -15.33 24.53 20.59
CA VAL A 225 -14.49 23.75 21.50
C VAL A 225 -14.31 24.61 22.75
N ARG A 226 -14.51 24.04 23.95
CA ARG A 226 -14.40 24.80 25.20
C ARG A 226 -12.99 25.38 25.36
N GLY A 227 -12.90 26.70 25.49
CA GLY A 227 -11.63 27.42 25.55
C GLY A 227 -11.05 27.80 24.18
N CYS A 228 -11.79 27.62 23.07
CA CYS A 228 -11.38 28.02 21.74
C CYS A 228 -12.41 28.95 21.08
N ASP A 229 -11.96 30.12 20.64
CA ASP A 229 -12.72 30.95 19.70
C ASP A 229 -12.42 30.49 18.26
N LEU A 230 -13.17 29.50 17.77
CA LEU A 230 -13.07 29.05 16.39
C LEU A 230 -13.60 30.09 15.38
N ALA A 231 -14.51 30.98 15.80
CA ALA A 231 -15.07 32.02 14.94
C ALA A 231 -14.02 33.07 14.53
N SER A 232 -13.00 33.30 15.38
CA SER A 232 -11.82 34.10 15.03
C SER A 232 -10.94 33.48 13.94
N LEU A 233 -11.02 32.15 13.74
CA LEU A 233 -10.18 31.39 12.80
C LEU A 233 -10.88 31.09 11.46
N ALA A 234 -12.21 31.21 11.40
CA ALA A 234 -13.03 30.81 10.26
C ALA A 234 -12.72 31.55 8.94
N ASP A 235 -12.10 32.74 8.99
CA ASP A 235 -11.78 33.54 7.79
C ASP A 235 -10.40 33.21 7.20
N ARG A 236 -9.64 32.27 7.79
CA ARG A 236 -8.31 31.87 7.31
C ARG A 236 -8.01 30.40 7.63
N VAL A 237 -8.60 29.50 6.85
CA VAL A 237 -8.46 28.05 7.02
C VAL A 237 -7.64 27.40 5.91
N GLY A 238 -7.04 26.24 6.20
CA GLY A 238 -6.61 25.29 5.17
C GLY A 238 -7.70 24.23 4.94
N MET A 239 -7.65 23.52 3.81
CA MET A 239 -8.55 22.41 3.54
C MET A 239 -7.83 21.23 2.89
N PHE A 240 -8.13 20.01 3.33
CA PHE A 240 -7.63 18.79 2.71
C PHE A 240 -8.70 17.69 2.70
N GLY A 241 -8.45 16.62 1.95
CA GLY A 241 -9.39 15.52 1.88
C GLY A 241 -8.93 14.38 0.99
N HIS A 242 -9.59 13.25 1.13
CA HIS A 242 -9.39 12.05 0.32
C HIS A 242 -10.39 11.97 -0.83
N SER A 243 -9.95 11.49 -2.00
CA SER A 243 -10.82 11.18 -3.13
C SER A 243 -11.72 12.38 -3.50
N LEU A 244 -13.05 12.24 -3.49
CA LEU A 244 -13.98 13.35 -3.77
C LEU A 244 -13.79 14.54 -2.80
N GLY A 245 -13.46 14.31 -1.53
CA GLY A 245 -13.10 15.34 -0.56
C GLY A 245 -11.74 16.00 -0.83
N GLY A 246 -10.85 15.31 -1.56
CA GLY A 246 -9.58 15.85 -2.04
C GLY A 246 -9.75 16.77 -3.25
N GLN A 247 -10.63 16.40 -4.20
CA GLN A 247 -11.09 17.33 -5.24
C GLN A 247 -11.74 18.58 -4.59
N LEU A 248 -12.59 18.36 -3.59
CA LEU A 248 -13.36 19.40 -2.93
C LEU A 248 -12.48 20.51 -2.35
N SER A 249 -11.25 20.20 -1.92
CA SER A 249 -10.32 21.22 -1.39
C SER A 249 -9.96 22.29 -2.43
N LEU A 250 -9.93 21.95 -3.73
CA LEU A 250 -9.78 22.94 -4.80
C LEU A 250 -11.10 23.67 -5.05
N VAL A 251 -12.18 22.91 -5.23
CA VAL A 251 -13.50 23.45 -5.59
C VAL A 251 -13.99 24.48 -4.56
N ALA A 252 -13.94 24.14 -3.27
CA ALA A 252 -14.34 25.05 -2.20
C ALA A 252 -13.39 26.27 -2.11
N MET A 253 -12.08 26.08 -2.33
CA MET A 253 -11.13 27.18 -2.39
C MET A 253 -11.46 28.16 -3.52
N LEU A 254 -11.87 27.68 -4.70
CA LEU A 254 -12.29 28.54 -5.81
C LEU A 254 -13.62 29.29 -5.53
N GLN A 255 -14.42 28.85 -4.55
CA GLN A 255 -15.70 29.49 -4.19
C GLN A 255 -15.62 30.46 -3.00
N THR A 256 -14.57 30.41 -2.18
CA THR A 256 -14.40 31.34 -1.05
C THR A 256 -12.95 31.70 -0.79
N ASN A 257 -12.70 32.97 -0.46
CA ASN A 257 -11.37 33.47 -0.05
C ASN A 257 -10.96 33.04 1.38
N LYS A 258 -11.89 32.51 2.19
CA LYS A 258 -11.65 32.03 3.57
C LYS A 258 -10.71 30.81 3.60
N ILE A 259 -10.76 29.97 2.58
CA ILE A 259 -9.83 28.85 2.38
C ILE A 259 -8.60 29.41 1.67
N ILE A 260 -7.44 29.36 2.33
CA ILE A 260 -6.19 29.97 1.86
C ILE A 260 -5.12 28.98 1.40
N ALA A 261 -5.32 27.68 1.63
CA ALA A 261 -4.44 26.61 1.18
C ALA A 261 -5.24 25.30 1.02
N GLY A 262 -5.02 24.56 -0.08
CA GLY A 262 -5.73 23.31 -0.37
C GLY A 262 -4.80 22.12 -0.59
N SER A 263 -5.18 20.93 -0.12
CA SER A 263 -4.48 19.67 -0.44
C SER A 263 -5.42 18.58 -0.95
N ASN A 264 -4.97 17.82 -1.93
CA ASN A 264 -5.67 16.69 -2.52
C ASN A 264 -4.94 15.37 -2.23
N MET A 265 -5.62 14.42 -1.60
CA MET A 265 -5.16 13.03 -1.44
C MET A 265 -5.90 12.13 -2.44
N ASP A 266 -5.27 11.89 -3.59
CA ASP A 266 -5.74 11.08 -4.72
C ASP A 266 -7.19 11.34 -5.18
N GLY A 267 -7.65 12.59 -5.04
CA GLY A 267 -8.92 13.03 -5.60
C GLY A 267 -8.85 13.18 -7.11
N TRP A 268 -9.86 12.62 -7.78
CA TRP A 268 -10.05 12.71 -9.21
C TRP A 268 -10.98 13.90 -9.51
N PHE A 269 -10.62 14.75 -10.47
CA PHE A 269 -11.32 15.99 -10.72
C PHE A 269 -12.48 15.78 -11.69
N TRP A 270 -13.70 15.77 -11.16
CA TRP A 270 -14.95 15.71 -11.94
C TRP A 270 -15.50 17.12 -12.15
N ASN A 271 -15.85 17.51 -13.36
CA ASN A 271 -16.50 18.81 -13.56
C ASN A 271 -17.89 18.80 -12.88
N GLY A 272 -18.13 19.79 -12.00
CA GLY A 272 -19.42 20.02 -11.38
C GLY A 272 -20.49 20.43 -12.38
N ALA A 273 -21.76 20.36 -11.98
CA ALA A 273 -22.83 20.97 -12.77
C ALA A 273 -22.93 22.47 -12.46
N ASN A 274 -22.73 22.85 -11.18
CA ASN A 274 -22.69 24.23 -10.72
C ASN A 274 -21.37 24.59 -10.02
N ALA A 275 -20.58 23.63 -9.53
CA ALA A 275 -19.24 23.89 -9.02
C ALA A 275 -18.30 24.34 -10.14
N THR A 276 -17.34 25.20 -9.79
CA THR A 276 -16.43 25.89 -10.69
C THR A 276 -15.86 24.96 -11.76
N ASN A 277 -16.13 25.25 -13.03
CA ASN A 277 -15.66 24.42 -14.14
C ASN A 277 -14.13 24.42 -14.16
N LEU A 278 -13.51 23.28 -13.82
CA LEU A 278 -12.05 23.14 -13.72
C LEU A 278 -11.34 23.11 -15.08
N THR A 279 -12.09 23.28 -16.17
CA THR A 279 -11.55 23.51 -17.53
C THR A 279 -11.63 24.99 -17.96
N ASP A 280 -12.30 25.86 -17.18
CA ASP A 280 -12.43 27.28 -17.49
C ASP A 280 -11.21 28.08 -16.96
N PRO A 281 -10.43 28.77 -17.82
CA PRO A 281 -9.33 29.62 -17.38
C PRO A 281 -9.77 30.79 -16.48
N SER A 282 -11.03 31.22 -16.51
CA SER A 282 -11.52 32.29 -15.61
C SER A 282 -11.56 31.86 -14.14
N ALA A 283 -11.56 30.55 -13.88
CA ALA A 283 -11.49 29.97 -12.55
C ALA A 283 -10.08 30.04 -11.93
N ALA A 284 -9.09 30.61 -12.63
CA ALA A 284 -7.69 30.50 -12.24
C ALA A 284 -7.38 31.16 -10.89
N ASP A 285 -6.76 30.38 -9.99
CA ASP A 285 -6.22 30.89 -8.74
C ASP A 285 -4.73 31.16 -8.92
N ALA A 286 -4.31 32.43 -8.86
CA ALA A 286 -2.92 32.84 -9.05
C ALA A 286 -2.13 33.00 -7.75
N HIS A 287 -2.77 32.77 -6.59
CA HIS A 287 -2.25 33.28 -5.32
C HIS A 287 -2.21 32.26 -4.20
N ARG A 288 -3.18 31.34 -4.11
CA ARG A 288 -3.27 30.42 -2.98
C ARG A 288 -2.54 29.11 -3.24
N PRO A 289 -1.70 28.65 -2.29
CA PRO A 289 -0.92 27.44 -2.44
C PRO A 289 -1.79 26.18 -2.51
N TYR A 290 -1.35 25.19 -3.31
CA TYR A 290 -2.08 23.93 -3.48
C TYR A 290 -1.17 22.71 -3.62
N SER A 291 -1.53 21.61 -2.98
CA SER A 291 -0.82 20.34 -3.05
C SER A 291 -1.67 19.21 -3.65
N ASN A 292 -1.06 18.38 -4.49
CA ASN A 292 -1.70 17.20 -5.08
C ASN A 292 -0.81 15.96 -4.83
N LEU A 293 -1.26 15.07 -3.96
CA LEU A 293 -0.57 13.83 -3.60
C LEU A 293 -1.37 12.64 -4.17
N ARG A 294 -0.81 11.97 -5.17
CA ARG A 294 -1.52 10.96 -5.99
C ARG A 294 -1.02 9.55 -5.78
N SER A 295 -1.88 8.58 -6.03
CA SER A 295 -1.54 7.17 -6.14
C SER A 295 -0.68 6.85 -7.36
N ASP A 296 -0.04 5.68 -7.32
CA ASP A 296 0.70 5.13 -8.43
C ASP A 296 -0.24 4.83 -9.62
N PRO A 297 -0.10 5.52 -10.77
CA PRO A 297 -0.97 5.30 -11.91
C PRO A 297 -0.91 3.88 -12.50
N ALA A 298 0.13 3.10 -12.18
CA ALA A 298 0.26 1.71 -12.60
C ALA A 298 -0.62 0.73 -11.79
N LEU A 299 -1.10 1.14 -10.62
CA LEU A 299 -1.95 0.30 -9.75
C LEU A 299 -3.44 0.71 -9.75
N LEU A 300 -3.79 1.82 -10.41
CA LEU A 300 -5.18 2.26 -10.51
C LEU A 300 -5.99 1.38 -11.49
N PRO A 301 -7.21 0.94 -11.11
CA PRO A 301 -8.08 0.15 -11.99
C PRO A 301 -8.36 0.84 -13.33
N ASP A 302 -8.44 0.08 -14.44
CA ASP A 302 -8.54 0.69 -15.78
C ASP A 302 -9.75 1.60 -15.98
N PHE A 303 -10.88 1.37 -15.29
CA PHE A 303 -12.01 2.29 -15.37
C PHE A 303 -11.69 3.68 -14.80
N VAL A 304 -10.82 3.78 -13.79
CA VAL A 304 -10.33 5.06 -13.24
C VAL A 304 -9.51 5.83 -14.27
N ARG A 305 -8.77 5.12 -15.12
CA ARG A 305 -7.93 5.70 -16.17
C ARG A 305 -8.76 6.28 -17.34
N HIS A 306 -9.99 5.79 -17.52
CA HIS A 306 -10.87 6.15 -18.65
C HIS A 306 -12.16 6.91 -18.25
N ALA A 307 -12.50 6.97 -16.96
CA ALA A 307 -13.68 7.72 -16.49
C ALA A 307 -13.40 9.23 -16.37
N GLY A 308 -14.47 10.03 -16.29
CA GLY A 308 -14.46 11.51 -16.33
C GLY A 308 -13.74 12.24 -15.19
N GLY A 309 -12.95 11.57 -14.35
CA GLY A 309 -11.99 12.16 -13.42
C GLY A 309 -10.52 11.95 -13.82
N GLY A 310 -10.28 11.39 -15.01
CA GLY A 310 -9.01 10.87 -15.50
C GLY A 310 -7.90 11.91 -15.75
N PRO A 311 -6.79 11.49 -16.41
CA PRO A 311 -5.57 12.30 -16.55
C PRO A 311 -5.78 13.68 -17.17
N GLU A 312 -6.75 13.85 -18.07
CA GLU A 312 -7.04 15.13 -18.72
C GLU A 312 -7.63 16.16 -17.75
N ASN A 313 -8.57 15.77 -16.89
CA ASN A 313 -9.16 16.67 -15.90
C ASN A 313 -8.20 16.93 -14.73
N GLN A 314 -7.32 15.98 -14.40
CA GLN A 314 -6.15 16.26 -13.54
C GLN A 314 -5.27 17.37 -14.12
N ILE A 315 -4.95 17.29 -15.42
CA ILE A 315 -4.16 18.32 -16.10
C ILE A 315 -4.92 19.65 -16.15
N ALA A 316 -6.23 19.65 -16.38
CA ALA A 316 -7.05 20.87 -16.41
C ALA A 316 -7.11 21.57 -15.04
N ALA A 317 -7.44 20.86 -13.97
CA ALA A 317 -7.44 21.39 -12.61
C ALA A 317 -6.05 21.96 -12.21
N MET A 318 -4.98 21.29 -12.62
CA MET A 318 -3.60 21.74 -12.39
C MET A 318 -3.14 22.88 -13.32
N LYS A 319 -3.89 23.22 -14.37
CA LYS A 319 -3.72 24.46 -15.15
C LYS A 319 -4.46 25.64 -14.51
N VAL A 320 -5.67 25.43 -14.01
CA VAL A 320 -6.47 26.44 -13.29
C VAL A 320 -5.75 26.91 -12.03
N GLN A 321 -5.10 26.00 -11.29
CA GLN A 321 -4.22 26.40 -10.20
C GLN A 321 -2.90 26.97 -10.73
N THR A 322 -2.75 28.29 -10.72
CA THR A 322 -1.59 29.05 -11.24
C THR A 322 -0.68 29.65 -10.15
N GLY A 323 -1.12 29.64 -8.89
CA GLY A 323 -0.32 29.94 -7.71
C GLY A 323 0.69 28.84 -7.34
N PRO A 324 1.34 28.95 -6.16
CA PRO A 324 2.36 28.01 -5.72
C PRO A 324 1.82 26.58 -5.59
N LYS A 325 2.38 25.62 -6.32
CA LYS A 325 1.85 24.25 -6.33
C LYS A 325 2.91 23.17 -6.28
N VAL A 326 2.55 22.05 -5.66
CA VAL A 326 3.35 20.83 -5.59
C VAL A 326 2.51 19.64 -6.06
N GLN A 327 3.10 18.74 -6.84
CA GLN A 327 2.48 17.49 -7.24
C GLN A 327 3.47 16.35 -6.98
N LEU A 328 3.03 15.33 -6.24
CA LEU A 328 3.82 14.11 -5.97
C LEU A 328 2.99 12.86 -6.26
N ILE A 329 3.68 11.77 -6.60
CA ILE A 329 3.11 10.43 -6.71
C ILE A 329 3.74 9.57 -5.62
N VAL A 330 2.93 8.82 -4.87
CA VAL A 330 3.40 7.81 -3.93
C VAL A 330 3.43 6.47 -4.66
N THR A 331 4.62 6.06 -5.10
CA THR A 331 4.84 4.77 -5.79
C THR A 331 4.32 3.60 -4.95
N ASN A 332 3.78 2.57 -5.60
CA ASN A 332 3.15 1.40 -4.99
C ASN A 332 1.88 1.67 -4.14
N SER A 333 1.40 2.92 -4.06
CA SER A 333 0.13 3.25 -3.39
C SER A 333 -1.04 3.18 -4.37
N SER A 334 -2.23 2.90 -3.84
CA SER A 334 -3.51 2.91 -4.57
C SER A 334 -4.56 3.69 -3.77
N HIS A 335 -5.77 3.83 -4.30
CA HIS A 335 -6.71 4.87 -3.89
C HIS A 335 -7.06 4.87 -2.38
N TYR A 336 -7.19 3.71 -1.74
CA TYR A 336 -7.45 3.59 -0.29
C TYR A 336 -6.18 3.58 0.58
N SER A 337 -4.97 3.68 -0.01
CA SER A 337 -3.72 3.92 0.73
C SER A 337 -3.79 5.17 1.62
N TYR A 338 -4.66 6.12 1.29
CA TYR A 338 -4.88 7.37 2.00
C TYR A 338 -5.82 7.26 3.21
N THR A 339 -6.24 6.05 3.58
CA THR A 339 -7.26 5.78 4.60
C THR A 339 -6.80 4.76 5.65
N ASP A 340 -7.48 4.76 6.79
CA ASP A 340 -7.32 3.81 7.90
C ASP A 340 -7.57 2.34 7.43
N LEU A 341 -8.24 2.13 6.28
CA LEU A 341 -8.48 0.81 5.70
C LEU A 341 -7.20 0.01 5.49
N THR A 342 -6.08 0.66 5.17
CA THR A 342 -4.76 0.00 5.03
C THR A 342 -4.36 -0.83 6.24
N GLN A 343 -4.64 -0.32 7.44
CA GLN A 343 -4.33 -0.98 8.71
C GLN A 343 -5.46 -1.92 9.15
N LEU A 344 -6.71 -1.57 8.84
CA LEU A 344 -7.91 -2.32 9.25
C LEU A 344 -8.17 -3.56 8.38
N SER A 345 -7.66 -3.61 7.15
CA SER A 345 -7.87 -4.73 6.22
C SER A 345 -6.80 -5.82 6.30
N ILE A 346 -5.75 -5.68 7.13
CA ILE A 346 -4.65 -6.65 7.22
C ILE A 346 -5.13 -8.11 7.39
N PRO A 347 -6.14 -8.43 8.24
CA PRO A 347 -6.64 -9.81 8.34
C PRO A 347 -7.36 -10.27 7.08
N ALA A 348 -8.08 -9.38 6.39
CA ALA A 348 -8.72 -9.71 5.12
C ALA A 348 -7.68 -10.14 4.09
N LEU A 349 -6.55 -9.41 4.02
CA LEU A 349 -5.42 -9.69 3.15
C LEU A 349 -4.68 -10.99 3.51
N ASN A 350 -4.67 -11.38 4.78
CA ASN A 350 -4.02 -12.60 5.27
C ASN A 350 -4.90 -13.86 5.19
N ALA A 351 -6.22 -13.72 5.14
CA ALA A 351 -7.15 -14.86 5.09
C ALA A 351 -7.23 -15.45 3.66
N ASN A 352 -6.47 -16.52 3.41
CA ASN A 352 -6.54 -17.42 2.24
C ASN A 352 -7.29 -16.85 1.02
N MET A 353 -6.64 -15.95 0.28
CA MET A 353 -7.29 -15.00 -0.62
C MET A 353 -8.32 -15.59 -1.59
N ARG A 354 -9.60 -15.40 -1.26
CA ARG A 354 -10.72 -15.42 -2.22
C ARG A 354 -10.52 -14.29 -3.25
N GLU A 355 -11.17 -14.37 -4.41
CA GLU A 355 -11.01 -13.35 -5.47
C GLU A 355 -11.38 -11.93 -4.98
N GLU A 356 -12.39 -11.83 -4.13
CA GLU A 356 -12.84 -10.61 -3.45
C GLU A 356 -11.71 -9.90 -2.67
N THR A 357 -10.84 -10.65 -1.98
CA THR A 357 -9.69 -10.09 -1.26
C THR A 357 -8.66 -9.47 -2.19
N LYS A 358 -8.41 -10.08 -3.36
CA LYS A 358 -7.45 -9.56 -4.35
C LYS A 358 -7.93 -8.26 -4.98
N ALA A 359 -9.24 -8.16 -5.24
CA ALA A 359 -9.85 -6.90 -5.66
C ALA A 359 -9.60 -5.80 -4.60
N PHE A 360 -9.79 -6.10 -3.31
CA PHE A 360 -9.54 -5.13 -2.25
C PHE A 360 -8.06 -4.71 -2.14
N GLN A 361 -7.12 -5.64 -2.29
CA GLN A 361 -5.68 -5.29 -2.28
C GLN A 361 -5.30 -4.31 -3.39
N ALA A 362 -5.90 -4.43 -4.58
CA ALA A 362 -5.69 -3.50 -5.69
C ALA A 362 -6.13 -2.06 -5.33
N TRP A 363 -7.08 -1.89 -4.39
CA TRP A 363 -7.49 -0.59 -3.89
C TRP A 363 -6.61 -0.04 -2.75
N THR A 364 -6.03 -0.88 -1.89
CA THR A 364 -5.15 -0.42 -0.80
C THR A 364 -3.67 -0.29 -1.17
N GLY A 365 -3.25 -0.86 -2.31
CA GLY A 365 -1.86 -0.83 -2.76
C GLY A 365 -0.96 -1.79 -1.98
N THR A 366 0.36 -1.62 -2.10
CA THR A 366 1.38 -2.47 -1.47
C THR A 366 2.38 -1.70 -0.58
N VAL A 367 2.18 -0.39 -0.38
CA VAL A 367 2.89 0.38 0.66
C VAL A 367 2.51 -0.17 2.04
N GLU A 368 3.50 -0.36 2.91
CA GLU A 368 3.26 -0.79 4.29
C GLU A 368 2.38 0.26 5.05
N PRO A 369 1.34 -0.15 5.79
CA PRO A 369 0.36 0.78 6.35
C PRO A 369 0.94 1.89 7.23
N LYS A 370 1.91 1.60 8.12
CA LYS A 370 2.53 2.62 8.96
C LYS A 370 3.35 3.61 8.12
N ARG A 371 4.09 3.12 7.13
CA ARG A 371 4.83 3.96 6.20
C ARG A 371 3.90 4.86 5.39
N MET A 372 2.77 4.33 4.93
CA MET A 372 1.78 5.11 4.20
C MET A 372 1.14 6.20 5.07
N HIS A 373 0.80 5.87 6.32
CA HIS A 373 0.33 6.86 7.32
C HIS A 373 1.36 7.96 7.55
N MET A 374 2.64 7.61 7.78
CA MET A 374 3.71 8.61 7.93
C MET A 374 3.85 9.50 6.70
N ILE A 375 3.81 8.95 5.48
CA ILE A 375 3.86 9.74 4.23
C ILE A 375 2.69 10.74 4.17
N ASN A 376 1.48 10.31 4.51
CA ASN A 376 0.30 11.17 4.53
C ASN A 376 0.43 12.29 5.56
N THR A 377 0.79 11.96 6.81
CA THR A 377 0.93 12.93 7.90
C THR A 377 2.06 13.92 7.63
N GLU A 378 3.28 13.44 7.31
CA GLU A 378 4.45 14.28 7.07
C GLU A 378 4.20 15.26 5.92
N TYR A 379 3.58 14.81 4.82
CA TYR A 379 3.28 15.67 3.67
C TYR A 379 2.29 16.78 4.00
N HIS A 380 1.18 16.47 4.67
CA HIS A 380 0.16 17.47 5.00
C HIS A 380 0.65 18.44 6.07
N ASN A 381 1.34 17.94 7.10
CA ASN A 381 1.95 18.81 8.10
C ASN A 381 3.02 19.70 7.50
N TRP A 382 3.86 19.20 6.59
CA TRP A 382 4.82 20.01 5.84
C TRP A 382 4.13 21.14 5.06
N PHE A 383 3.16 20.78 4.22
CA PHE A 383 2.48 21.72 3.33
C PHE A 383 1.76 22.82 4.14
N PHE A 384 1.03 22.45 5.19
CA PHE A 384 0.35 23.41 6.05
C PHE A 384 1.32 24.16 6.99
N ASP A 385 2.47 23.60 7.38
CA ASP A 385 3.44 24.33 8.22
C ASP A 385 4.07 25.50 7.44
N ILE A 386 4.34 25.32 6.15
CA ILE A 386 4.78 26.41 5.27
C ILE A 386 3.64 27.42 5.06
N THR A 387 2.46 26.95 4.65
CA THR A 387 1.39 27.82 4.14
C THR A 387 0.54 28.49 5.22
N MET A 388 0.33 27.82 6.36
CA MET A 388 -0.50 28.28 7.47
C MET A 388 0.32 28.77 8.67
N LYS A 389 1.42 28.08 9.03
CA LYS A 389 2.26 28.46 10.18
C LYS A 389 3.41 29.41 9.85
N GLY A 390 3.75 29.59 8.57
CA GLY A 390 4.84 30.47 8.14
C GLY A 390 6.24 29.93 8.46
N LYS A 391 6.39 28.62 8.73
CA LYS A 391 7.69 28.01 8.94
C LYS A 391 8.46 27.98 7.61
N GLY A 392 9.73 28.39 7.64
CA GLY A 392 10.58 28.38 6.45
C GLY A 392 10.72 26.98 5.83
N SER A 393 10.83 26.92 4.50
CA SER A 393 10.82 25.68 3.70
C SER A 393 11.95 24.68 4.00
N GLN A 394 12.98 25.11 4.73
CA GLN A 394 14.20 24.33 4.97
C GLN A 394 14.03 23.10 5.87
N GLN A 395 12.95 22.99 6.67
CA GLN A 395 12.86 21.88 7.66
C GLN A 395 12.36 20.54 7.12
N VAL A 396 11.63 20.48 5.97
CA VAL A 396 11.03 19.20 5.51
C VAL A 396 11.25 18.86 4.02
N ILE A 397 11.54 19.81 3.13
CA ILE A 397 11.84 19.50 1.71
C ILE A 397 13.34 19.31 1.43
N ALA A 398 14.21 19.88 2.28
CA ALA A 398 15.66 19.93 2.03
C ALA A 398 16.42 18.66 2.46
N LYS A 399 15.70 17.62 2.86
CA LYS A 399 16.21 16.25 2.87
C LYS A 399 15.25 15.43 1.99
N PRO A 400 15.75 14.57 1.09
CA PRO A 400 14.98 13.38 0.75
C PRO A 400 14.55 12.76 2.07
N ILE A 401 13.29 12.32 2.23
CA ILE A 401 12.92 11.51 3.39
C ILE A 401 13.93 10.38 3.42
N LYS A 402 14.82 10.37 4.43
CA LYS A 402 15.94 9.43 4.42
C LYS A 402 15.34 8.03 4.30
N ASN A 403 15.91 7.22 3.41
CA ASN A 403 15.56 5.80 3.30
C ASN A 403 16.04 5.06 4.57
N GLU A 404 15.35 5.28 5.68
CA GLU A 404 15.41 4.45 6.89
C GLU A 404 14.39 3.30 6.82
N ALA A 405 13.54 3.30 5.78
CA ALA A 405 13.13 2.09 5.09
C ALA A 405 13.55 2.23 3.62
N ALA A 406 14.57 1.46 3.20
CA ALA A 406 14.70 1.13 1.79
C ALA A 406 13.41 0.39 1.36
N PRO A 407 12.88 0.59 0.14
CA PRO A 407 11.66 -0.11 -0.29
C PRO A 407 11.82 -1.61 -0.14
N VAL A 408 10.71 -2.38 0.00
CA VAL A 408 10.80 -3.84 0.21
C VAL A 408 11.63 -4.54 -0.88
N GLN A 409 11.62 -4.02 -2.11
CA GLN A 409 12.52 -4.46 -3.17
C GLN A 409 14.01 -4.12 -2.93
N ASP A 410 14.35 -2.96 -2.36
CA ASP A 410 15.74 -2.65 -1.98
C ASP A 410 16.16 -3.35 -0.69
N THR A 411 15.26 -3.68 0.26
CA THR A 411 15.64 -4.52 1.40
C THR A 411 15.85 -5.97 0.99
N VAL A 412 15.05 -6.51 0.06
CA VAL A 412 15.30 -7.84 -0.51
C VAL A 412 16.56 -7.81 -1.37
N LEU A 413 16.73 -6.86 -2.30
CA LEU A 413 17.95 -6.73 -3.10
C LEU A 413 19.19 -6.45 -2.23
N ALA A 414 19.08 -5.72 -1.12
CA ALA A 414 20.19 -5.51 -0.19
C ALA A 414 20.46 -6.74 0.68
N GLN A 415 19.44 -7.54 1.05
CA GLN A 415 19.63 -8.83 1.71
C GLN A 415 20.25 -9.85 0.76
N GLU A 416 19.77 -9.97 -0.47
CA GLU A 416 20.35 -10.79 -1.53
C GLU A 416 21.79 -10.36 -1.84
N ARG A 417 22.04 -9.06 -2.01
CA ARG A 417 23.40 -8.52 -2.20
C ARG A 417 24.30 -8.80 -0.99
N SER A 418 23.79 -8.64 0.24
CA SER A 418 24.54 -8.94 1.46
C SER A 418 24.81 -10.43 1.62
N LEU A 419 23.87 -11.29 1.22
CA LEU A 419 24.01 -12.75 1.17
C LEU A 419 25.13 -13.14 0.18
N PHE A 420 25.07 -12.65 -1.05
CA PHE A 420 26.11 -12.86 -2.08
C PHE A 420 27.49 -12.31 -1.67
N LEU A 421 27.55 -11.17 -0.98
CA LEU A 421 28.81 -10.62 -0.46
C LEU A 421 29.32 -11.41 0.75
N ALA A 422 28.44 -11.98 1.58
CA ALA A 422 28.80 -12.83 2.72
C ALA A 422 29.33 -14.20 2.28
N THR A 423 28.81 -14.76 1.18
CA THR A 423 29.35 -15.98 0.54
C THR A 423 30.65 -15.73 -0.23
N ASN A 424 31.07 -14.47 -0.42
CA ASN A 424 32.33 -14.12 -1.08
C ASN A 424 33.55 -14.21 -0.12
N LYS A 425 33.42 -14.93 1.00
CA LYS A 425 34.57 -15.39 1.78
C LYS A 425 35.30 -16.46 1.00
N THR A 426 36.57 -16.25 0.72
CA THR A 426 37.42 -17.23 0.05
C THR A 426 37.47 -18.53 0.84
N LEU A 427 36.87 -19.59 0.28
CA LEU A 427 37.27 -20.96 0.56
C LEU A 427 38.78 -21.10 0.28
N GLY A 428 39.45 -21.99 1.02
CA GLY A 428 40.82 -22.38 0.66
C GLY A 428 40.83 -22.98 -0.74
N ALA A 429 41.93 -22.83 -1.48
CA ALA A 429 42.03 -23.29 -2.88
C ALA A 429 41.87 -24.82 -3.06
N SER A 430 41.76 -25.57 -1.96
CA SER A 430 41.51 -27.02 -1.89
C SER A 430 40.16 -27.41 -1.29
N ASP A 431 39.38 -26.46 -0.76
CA ASP A 431 38.17 -26.75 0.00
C ASP A 431 36.94 -26.81 -0.92
N LYS A 432 36.30 -27.98 -0.96
CA LYS A 432 35.02 -28.17 -1.65
C LYS A 432 33.88 -27.45 -0.90
N PRO A 433 32.97 -26.75 -1.61
CA PRO A 433 31.76 -26.18 -1.02
C PRO A 433 30.91 -27.25 -0.32
N ARG A 434 30.34 -26.89 0.84
CA ARG A 434 29.48 -27.76 1.64
C ARG A 434 28.08 -27.21 1.82
N ASN A 435 27.91 -25.91 1.98
CA ASN A 435 26.62 -25.31 2.30
C ASN A 435 26.10 -24.48 1.13
N ILE A 436 25.00 -24.94 0.51
CA ILE A 436 24.42 -24.36 -0.70
C ILE A 436 23.04 -23.79 -0.36
N GLY A 437 22.83 -22.50 -0.62
CA GLY A 437 21.55 -21.84 -0.46
C GLY A 437 20.81 -21.72 -1.80
N ILE A 438 19.51 -21.98 -1.83
CA ILE A 438 18.65 -21.71 -2.99
C ILE A 438 17.58 -20.68 -2.60
N VAL A 439 17.58 -19.53 -3.26
CA VAL A 439 16.60 -18.47 -3.01
C VAL A 439 15.29 -18.80 -3.72
N ALA A 440 14.20 -18.76 -2.96
CA ALA A 440 12.85 -19.05 -3.40
C ALA A 440 11.90 -17.89 -3.04
N PHE A 441 11.24 -17.31 -4.03
CA PHE A 441 10.35 -16.15 -3.89
C PHE A 441 9.01 -16.42 -4.56
N PRO A 442 7.87 -15.85 -4.10
CA PRO A 442 6.56 -16.11 -4.69
C PRO A 442 6.55 -15.94 -6.21
N GLY A 443 6.10 -16.97 -6.93
CA GLY A 443 6.14 -17.00 -8.40
C GLY A 443 7.38 -17.61 -9.04
N TRP A 444 8.30 -18.19 -8.26
CA TRP A 444 9.42 -19.01 -8.76
C TRP A 444 8.96 -20.06 -9.77
N GLN A 445 9.65 -20.25 -10.90
CA GLN A 445 9.29 -21.32 -11.83
C GLN A 445 9.77 -22.66 -11.27
N PRO A 446 8.92 -23.72 -11.21
CA PRO A 446 9.24 -24.93 -10.45
C PRO A 446 10.60 -25.57 -10.76
N LEU A 447 10.96 -25.65 -12.04
CA LEU A 447 12.17 -26.33 -12.49
C LEU A 447 13.44 -25.47 -12.37
N ASP A 448 13.34 -24.14 -12.16
CA ASP A 448 14.52 -23.28 -11.86
C ASP A 448 15.09 -23.55 -10.46
N ILE A 449 14.27 -24.11 -9.55
CA ILE A 449 14.70 -24.60 -8.24
C ILE A 449 14.90 -26.12 -8.28
N MET A 450 13.89 -26.87 -8.74
CA MET A 450 13.88 -28.32 -8.58
C MET A 450 14.89 -29.04 -9.49
N GLY A 451 15.19 -28.53 -10.69
CA GLY A 451 16.20 -29.12 -11.56
C GLY A 451 17.61 -29.06 -10.95
N PRO A 452 18.09 -27.86 -10.57
CA PRO A 452 19.28 -27.69 -9.74
C PRO A 452 19.28 -28.51 -8.44
N PHE A 453 18.16 -28.52 -7.70
CA PHE A 453 18.05 -29.25 -6.44
C PHE A 453 18.25 -30.76 -6.62
N ASP A 454 17.67 -31.36 -7.66
CA ASP A 454 17.78 -32.81 -7.90
C ASP A 454 19.22 -33.21 -8.25
N ALA A 455 19.93 -32.41 -9.05
CA ALA A 455 21.37 -32.61 -9.33
C ALA A 455 22.23 -32.54 -8.06
N LEU A 456 21.93 -31.61 -7.14
CA LEU A 456 22.59 -31.53 -5.84
C LEU A 456 22.19 -32.71 -4.92
N TRP A 457 20.94 -33.16 -4.98
CA TRP A 457 20.48 -34.31 -4.20
C TRP A 457 21.20 -35.61 -4.63
N ILE A 458 21.40 -35.83 -5.93
CA ILE A 458 22.23 -36.94 -6.42
C ILE A 458 23.69 -36.78 -5.95
N LEU A 459 24.29 -35.58 -6.08
CA LEU A 459 25.65 -35.32 -5.60
C LEU A 459 25.83 -35.62 -4.10
N SER A 460 24.79 -35.37 -3.29
CA SER A 460 24.79 -35.62 -1.83
C SER A 460 24.94 -37.09 -1.44
N ARG A 461 24.71 -38.02 -2.38
CA ARG A 461 24.95 -39.47 -2.19
C ARG A 461 26.43 -39.81 -2.02
N THR A 462 27.32 -38.98 -2.56
CA THR A 462 28.78 -39.22 -2.59
C THR A 462 29.60 -38.12 -1.93
N GLU A 463 29.09 -36.89 -1.87
CA GLU A 463 29.82 -35.72 -1.37
C GLU A 463 29.04 -35.05 -0.22
N PRO A 464 29.70 -34.70 0.90
CA PRO A 464 29.02 -34.20 2.10
C PRO A 464 28.62 -32.72 1.94
N ILE A 465 27.43 -32.51 1.37
CA ILE A 465 26.82 -31.19 1.16
C ILE A 465 25.46 -31.04 1.88
N ASN A 466 25.12 -29.81 2.22
CA ASN A 466 23.83 -29.37 2.76
C ASN A 466 23.20 -28.39 1.77
N VAL A 467 21.90 -28.55 1.49
CA VAL A 467 21.13 -27.66 0.63
C VAL A 467 20.01 -27.03 1.45
N PHE A 468 19.91 -25.70 1.43
CA PHE A 468 18.96 -24.91 2.21
C PHE A 468 18.08 -24.04 1.29
N LEU A 469 16.76 -24.10 1.47
CA LEU A 469 15.82 -23.17 0.86
C LEU A 469 15.75 -21.87 1.68
N LEU A 470 15.83 -20.74 1.01
CA LEU A 470 15.90 -19.39 1.58
C LEU A 470 14.82 -18.48 0.99
N ASN A 471 14.10 -17.72 1.82
CA ASN A 471 13.20 -16.66 1.35
C ASN A 471 13.26 -15.45 2.30
N GLU A 472 12.53 -14.38 2.00
CA GLU A 472 12.49 -13.17 2.84
C GLU A 472 11.99 -13.42 4.29
N LYS A 473 11.04 -14.33 4.49
CA LYS A 473 10.13 -14.34 5.67
C LYS A 473 10.06 -15.65 6.47
N GLY A 474 10.74 -16.69 6.02
CA GLY A 474 10.60 -18.08 6.49
C GLY A 474 9.31 -18.74 5.99
N GLY A 475 8.94 -19.85 6.62
CA GLY A 475 7.65 -20.52 6.41
C GLY A 475 7.59 -21.32 5.12
N THR A 476 6.69 -20.94 4.21
CA THR A 476 6.50 -21.63 2.91
C THR A 476 6.51 -20.64 1.74
N THR A 477 6.74 -21.14 0.54
CA THR A 477 6.66 -20.37 -0.71
C THR A 477 6.08 -21.21 -1.84
N THR A 478 5.53 -20.56 -2.86
CA THR A 478 4.82 -21.22 -3.97
C THR A 478 5.13 -20.57 -5.32
N ASN A 479 5.12 -21.38 -6.38
CA ASN A 479 5.22 -20.90 -7.76
C ASN A 479 3.97 -20.18 -8.24
N PHE A 480 2.89 -20.16 -7.44
CA PHE A 480 1.66 -19.47 -7.80
C PHE A 480 1.84 -17.94 -7.76
N LEU A 481 1.94 -17.35 -8.95
CA LEU A 481 1.85 -15.90 -9.14
C LEU A 481 0.55 -15.57 -9.89
N PRO A 482 -0.34 -14.71 -9.36
CA PRO A 482 -1.51 -14.24 -10.08
C PRO A 482 -1.12 -13.62 -11.42
N GLY A 483 -1.76 -14.05 -12.51
CA GLY A 483 -1.47 -13.61 -13.88
C GLY A 483 -0.55 -14.54 -14.69
N ASN A 484 0.22 -15.43 -14.05
CA ASN A 484 1.10 -16.38 -14.76
C ASN A 484 0.42 -17.68 -15.21
N THR A 485 -0.84 -17.90 -14.83
CA THR A 485 -1.64 -19.08 -15.25
C THR A 485 -3.03 -18.65 -15.70
N ALA A 486 -3.64 -19.44 -16.60
CA ALA A 486 -4.98 -19.15 -17.11
C ALA A 486 -6.03 -19.17 -15.98
N PRO A 487 -7.04 -18.28 -15.98
CA PRO A 487 -8.11 -18.25 -14.97
C PRO A 487 -8.71 -19.64 -14.72
N GLY A 488 -8.95 -19.97 -13.44
CA GLY A 488 -9.42 -21.29 -13.01
C GLY A 488 -8.35 -22.38 -12.87
N SER A 489 -7.13 -22.18 -13.38
CA SER A 489 -6.04 -23.15 -13.24
C SER A 489 -5.49 -23.22 -11.81
N LYS A 490 -5.36 -24.43 -11.25
CA LYS A 490 -4.78 -24.69 -9.93
C LYS A 490 -3.55 -25.60 -10.03
N VAL A 491 -2.44 -25.04 -10.51
CA VAL A 491 -1.14 -25.74 -10.62
C VAL A 491 -0.12 -25.03 -9.75
N ALA A 492 0.00 -25.47 -8.50
CA ALA A 492 0.85 -24.87 -7.49
C ALA A 492 1.60 -25.95 -6.69
N ALA A 493 2.93 -25.91 -6.74
CA ALA A 493 3.81 -26.49 -5.75
C ALA A 493 3.92 -25.52 -4.56
N VAL A 494 3.97 -26.07 -3.35
CA VAL A 494 4.27 -25.34 -2.12
C VAL A 494 5.47 -26.03 -1.48
N VAL A 495 6.49 -25.26 -1.12
CA VAL A 495 7.71 -25.77 -0.48
C VAL A 495 7.93 -25.08 0.84
N ASN A 496 8.43 -25.82 1.82
CA ASN A 496 8.92 -25.26 3.08
C ASN A 496 10.24 -24.53 2.82
N VAL A 497 10.56 -23.58 3.70
CA VAL A 497 11.78 -22.78 3.64
C VAL A 497 12.52 -22.92 4.96
N ASP A 498 13.79 -23.32 4.91
CA ASP A 498 14.59 -23.65 6.08
C ASP A 498 15.04 -22.39 6.84
N HIS A 499 15.40 -21.34 6.09
CA HIS A 499 16.01 -20.13 6.66
C HIS A 499 15.53 -18.85 5.96
N THR A 500 15.68 -17.70 6.64
CA THR A 500 15.39 -16.39 6.04
C THR A 500 16.65 -15.78 5.40
N LEU A 501 16.49 -14.97 4.35
CA LEU A 501 17.59 -14.18 3.75
C LEU A 501 18.30 -13.27 4.77
N ALA A 502 17.60 -12.83 5.82
CA ALA A 502 18.15 -12.04 6.92
C ALA A 502 18.89 -12.86 8.00
N LYS A 503 18.71 -14.19 8.01
CA LYS A 503 19.33 -15.14 8.96
C LYS A 503 19.70 -16.45 8.26
N PRO A 504 20.57 -16.41 7.23
CA PRO A 504 21.05 -17.61 6.56
C PRO A 504 21.98 -18.41 7.49
N PRO A 505 22.18 -19.72 7.24
CA PRO A 505 23.33 -20.43 7.77
C PRO A 505 24.63 -19.91 7.09
N PRO A 506 25.82 -20.34 7.52
CA PRO A 506 27.04 -20.12 6.74
C PRO A 506 26.91 -20.80 5.37
N LEU A 507 27.00 -20.05 4.28
CA LEU A 507 26.85 -20.54 2.91
C LEU A 507 28.14 -20.33 2.12
N ASP A 508 28.45 -21.30 1.26
CA ASP A 508 29.56 -21.29 0.32
C ASP A 508 29.09 -20.93 -1.10
N VAL A 509 27.83 -21.24 -1.43
CA VAL A 509 27.22 -21.05 -2.75
C VAL A 509 25.79 -20.57 -2.59
N VAL A 510 25.34 -19.66 -3.47
CA VAL A 510 23.94 -19.21 -3.54
C VAL A 510 23.42 -19.36 -4.98
N LEU A 511 22.32 -20.08 -5.13
CA LEU A 511 21.55 -20.22 -6.36
C LEU A 511 20.33 -19.29 -6.31
N VAL A 512 20.16 -18.46 -7.34
CA VAL A 512 19.06 -17.49 -7.43
C VAL A 512 18.36 -17.60 -8.79
N PRO A 513 17.06 -17.95 -8.83
CA PRO A 513 16.28 -17.94 -10.06
C PRO A 513 16.18 -16.52 -10.66
N GLY A 514 16.80 -16.31 -11.82
CA GLY A 514 16.69 -15.09 -12.62
C GLY A 514 17.87 -14.11 -12.50
N ALA A 515 18.73 -14.07 -13.54
CA ALA A 515 19.90 -13.21 -13.60
C ALA A 515 19.61 -11.69 -13.47
N SER A 516 18.38 -11.24 -13.75
CA SER A 516 17.96 -9.85 -13.54
C SER A 516 18.05 -9.40 -12.08
N ILE A 517 17.93 -10.32 -11.12
CA ILE A 517 18.08 -10.01 -9.69
C ILE A 517 19.53 -9.61 -9.39
N LEU A 518 20.50 -10.38 -9.88
CA LEU A 518 21.94 -10.10 -9.74
C LEU A 518 22.33 -8.80 -10.47
N GLY A 519 21.73 -8.54 -11.64
CA GLY A 519 21.89 -7.27 -12.37
C GLY A 519 21.38 -6.07 -11.57
N ARG A 520 20.20 -6.18 -10.94
CA ARG A 520 19.64 -5.13 -10.07
C ARG A 520 20.46 -4.91 -8.79
N ALA A 521 21.09 -5.96 -8.26
CA ALA A 521 22.01 -5.90 -7.13
C ALA A 521 23.40 -5.29 -7.48
N GLY A 522 23.67 -5.04 -8.77
CA GLY A 522 24.98 -4.56 -9.26
C GLY A 522 26.09 -5.62 -9.21
N LEU A 523 25.73 -6.91 -9.12
CA LEU A 523 26.68 -8.03 -9.05
C LEU A 523 27.18 -8.46 -10.44
N LEU A 524 26.45 -8.10 -11.50
CA LEU A 524 26.84 -8.37 -12.90
C LEU A 524 27.59 -7.19 -13.55
N ASP A 525 27.85 -6.10 -12.83
CA ASP A 525 28.46 -4.90 -13.40
C ASP A 525 29.84 -5.23 -14.01
N GLY A 526 30.01 -4.97 -15.31
CA GLY A 526 31.20 -5.28 -16.10
C GLY A 526 31.46 -6.78 -16.39
N LYS A 527 30.52 -7.68 -16.04
CA LYS A 527 30.67 -9.14 -16.19
C LYS A 527 30.06 -9.69 -17.48
N GLN A 528 30.52 -10.85 -17.93
CA GLN A 528 29.81 -11.65 -18.93
C GLN A 528 28.66 -12.42 -18.26
N ALA A 529 27.47 -12.35 -18.86
CA ALA A 529 26.27 -13.00 -18.32
C ALA A 529 25.31 -13.48 -19.40
N THR A 530 24.40 -14.38 -19.04
CA THR A 530 23.25 -14.78 -19.85
C THR A 530 21.97 -14.83 -19.01
N THR A 531 20.83 -14.97 -19.68
CA THR A 531 19.50 -14.99 -19.07
C THR A 531 18.51 -15.70 -19.98
N ASN A 532 17.30 -15.96 -19.48
CA ASN A 532 16.22 -16.59 -20.22
C ASN A 532 15.89 -15.81 -21.51
N LYS A 533 15.79 -16.53 -22.63
CA LYS A 533 15.66 -15.93 -23.97
C LYS A 533 14.30 -15.23 -24.19
N ALA A 534 13.23 -15.69 -23.54
CA ALA A 534 11.93 -15.02 -23.56
C ALA A 534 11.92 -13.76 -22.69
N ALA A 535 12.66 -13.76 -21.57
CA ALA A 535 12.80 -12.61 -20.69
C ALA A 535 13.92 -11.62 -21.09
N TRP A 536 14.64 -11.89 -22.19
CA TRP A 536 15.88 -11.21 -22.57
C TRP A 536 15.76 -9.67 -22.54
N LYS A 537 14.78 -9.11 -23.28
CA LYS A 537 14.56 -7.66 -23.37
C LYS A 537 14.28 -6.96 -22.04
N PHE A 538 13.79 -7.69 -21.03
CA PHE A 538 13.56 -7.18 -19.67
C PHE A 538 14.83 -7.33 -18.83
N ALA A 539 15.42 -8.54 -18.80
CA ALA A 539 16.53 -8.84 -17.92
C ALA A 539 17.82 -8.09 -18.29
N THR A 540 18.08 -7.81 -19.58
CA THR A 540 19.27 -7.07 -20.00
C THR A 540 19.20 -5.55 -19.76
N GLN A 541 18.13 -5.04 -19.14
CA GLN A 541 18.00 -3.63 -18.73
C GLN A 541 18.72 -3.34 -17.41
N PHE A 542 19.17 -4.38 -16.70
CA PHE A 542 19.75 -4.27 -15.36
C PHE A 542 21.26 -4.59 -15.35
N GLY A 543 21.99 -3.92 -14.46
CA GLY A 543 23.45 -3.95 -14.40
C GLY A 543 24.11 -2.96 -15.37
N LYS A 544 25.35 -2.55 -15.05
CA LYS A 544 26.16 -1.62 -15.87
C LYS A 544 27.20 -2.38 -16.68
N ASP A 545 27.35 -2.02 -17.96
CA ASP A 545 28.38 -2.56 -18.86
C ASP A 545 28.44 -4.10 -18.94
N VAL A 546 27.32 -4.78 -18.65
CA VAL A 546 27.18 -6.23 -18.65
C VAL A 546 27.30 -6.78 -20.07
N GLN A 547 28.23 -7.70 -20.28
CA GLN A 547 28.55 -8.30 -21.56
C GLN A 547 27.62 -9.51 -21.84
N TRP A 548 26.34 -9.22 -22.08
CA TRP A 548 25.29 -10.22 -22.29
C TRP A 548 25.55 -11.12 -23.50
N LYS A 549 25.45 -12.45 -23.30
CA LYS A 549 25.71 -13.48 -24.32
C LYS A 549 24.40 -14.14 -24.82
N PRO A 550 23.80 -13.68 -25.94
CA PRO A 550 22.46 -14.12 -26.36
C PRO A 550 22.38 -15.60 -26.70
N SER A 551 23.45 -16.20 -27.24
CA SER A 551 23.53 -17.62 -27.60
C SER A 551 23.85 -18.56 -26.43
N ALA A 552 24.46 -18.07 -25.35
CA ALA A 552 24.94 -18.93 -24.28
C ALA A 552 23.79 -19.53 -23.46
N ARG A 553 23.76 -20.87 -23.28
CA ARG A 553 22.90 -21.55 -22.30
C ARG A 553 23.31 -21.16 -20.88
N TYR A 554 24.61 -21.19 -20.59
CA TYR A 554 25.18 -20.74 -19.32
C TYR A 554 26.53 -20.04 -19.53
N VAL A 555 26.87 -19.12 -18.63
CA VAL A 555 28.11 -18.33 -18.65
C VAL A 555 28.75 -18.35 -17.26
N HIS A 556 30.06 -18.55 -17.22
CA HIS A 556 30.89 -18.50 -16.02
C HIS A 556 31.87 -17.32 -16.12
N ASP A 557 31.85 -16.40 -15.16
CA ASP A 557 32.74 -15.24 -15.10
C ASP A 557 33.21 -14.95 -13.66
N GLY A 558 34.39 -15.48 -13.32
CA GLY A 558 34.97 -15.35 -11.98
C GLY A 558 34.28 -16.27 -10.97
N ASN A 559 33.54 -15.70 -10.02
CA ASN A 559 32.77 -16.43 -9.01
C ASN A 559 31.27 -16.52 -9.34
N ILE A 560 30.83 -16.00 -10.50
CA ILE A 560 29.42 -15.95 -10.88
C ILE A 560 29.15 -16.88 -12.06
N TRP A 561 28.10 -17.70 -11.92
CA TRP A 561 27.49 -18.47 -13.00
C TRP A 561 26.09 -17.91 -13.28
N THR A 562 25.77 -17.72 -14.56
CA THR A 562 24.42 -17.32 -15.00
C THR A 562 23.91 -18.31 -16.05
N THR A 563 22.61 -18.56 -16.06
CA THR A 563 21.95 -19.57 -16.91
C THR A 563 20.74 -18.98 -17.63
N SER A 564 20.24 -19.70 -18.64
CA SER A 564 19.14 -19.22 -19.51
C SER A 564 17.75 -19.57 -18.98
N GLY A 565 17.08 -20.58 -19.55
CA GLY A 565 15.82 -21.11 -19.01
C GLY A 565 16.02 -22.36 -18.16
N VAL A 566 14.96 -22.85 -17.52
CA VAL A 566 14.94 -24.00 -16.60
C VAL A 566 15.88 -25.17 -16.93
N SER A 567 15.94 -25.65 -18.18
CA SER A 567 16.84 -26.75 -18.57
C SER A 567 18.31 -26.35 -18.56
N ALA A 568 18.62 -25.10 -18.93
CA ALA A 568 19.98 -24.55 -18.83
C ALA A 568 20.37 -24.27 -17.37
N GLY A 569 19.40 -24.15 -16.45
CA GLY A 569 19.63 -24.13 -15.01
C GLY A 569 20.28 -25.43 -14.52
N THR A 570 19.66 -26.57 -14.83
CA THR A 570 20.22 -27.90 -14.52
C THR A 570 21.56 -28.15 -15.23
N ASP A 571 21.66 -27.84 -16.53
CA ASP A 571 22.94 -27.95 -17.28
C ASP A 571 24.06 -27.14 -16.61
N GLY A 572 23.75 -25.90 -16.18
CA GLY A 572 24.70 -25.00 -15.55
C GLY A 572 25.16 -25.48 -14.17
N VAL A 573 24.27 -26.07 -13.36
CA VAL A 573 24.68 -26.67 -12.08
C VAL A 573 25.52 -27.93 -12.28
N ILE A 574 25.21 -28.78 -13.25
CA ILE A 574 26.05 -29.95 -13.55
C ILE A 574 27.43 -29.50 -14.10
N ALA A 575 27.49 -28.45 -14.91
CA ALA A 575 28.75 -27.85 -15.36
C ALA A 575 29.56 -27.20 -14.22
N TRP A 576 28.88 -26.60 -13.23
CA TRP A 576 29.52 -26.14 -12.01
C TRP A 576 30.06 -27.31 -11.16
N ILE A 577 29.28 -28.40 -11.02
CA ILE A 577 29.74 -29.64 -10.36
C ILE A 577 30.99 -30.18 -11.05
N GLU A 578 31.05 -30.18 -12.38
CA GLU A 578 32.26 -30.56 -13.13
C GLU A 578 33.46 -29.67 -12.79
N SER A 579 33.26 -28.36 -12.64
CA SER A 579 34.34 -27.42 -12.32
C SER A 579 34.93 -27.58 -10.91
N VAL A 580 34.18 -28.18 -9.97
CA VAL A 580 34.56 -28.32 -8.55
C VAL A 580 34.93 -29.77 -8.18
N TRP A 581 34.19 -30.75 -8.68
CA TRP A 581 34.36 -32.18 -8.38
C TRP A 581 34.93 -33.00 -9.56
N GLY A 582 35.07 -32.40 -10.74
CA GLY A 582 35.63 -33.04 -11.93
C GLY A 582 34.58 -33.75 -12.81
N ALA A 583 34.97 -34.00 -14.06
CA ALA A 583 34.08 -34.54 -15.10
C ALA A 583 33.47 -35.91 -14.76
N LYS A 584 34.18 -36.77 -13.99
CA LYS A 584 33.62 -38.06 -13.57
C LYS A 584 32.37 -37.86 -12.72
N THR A 585 32.46 -37.09 -11.64
CA THR A 585 31.34 -36.85 -10.71
C THR A 585 30.17 -36.17 -11.40
N ALA A 586 30.43 -35.21 -12.29
CA ALA A 586 29.36 -34.56 -13.06
C ALA A 586 28.67 -35.51 -14.05
N ASN A 587 29.40 -36.44 -14.65
CA ASN A 587 28.83 -37.47 -15.52
C ASN A 587 28.08 -38.54 -14.71
N ASP A 588 28.59 -38.94 -13.53
CA ASP A 588 27.87 -39.84 -12.62
C ASP A 588 26.53 -39.21 -12.22
N VAL A 589 26.52 -37.94 -11.78
CA VAL A 589 25.30 -37.17 -11.43
C VAL A 589 24.33 -37.08 -12.62
N ALA A 590 24.83 -36.77 -13.82
CA ALA A 590 23.99 -36.68 -15.01
C ALA A 590 23.40 -38.04 -15.43
N ASN A 591 24.16 -39.12 -15.31
CA ASN A 591 23.69 -40.48 -15.62
C ASN A 591 22.64 -40.96 -14.60
N ASP A 592 22.85 -40.70 -13.30
CA ASP A 592 21.90 -41.03 -12.23
C ASP A 592 20.57 -40.25 -12.34
N LEU A 593 20.59 -39.05 -12.92
CA LEU A 593 19.40 -38.26 -13.28
C LEU A 593 18.78 -38.65 -14.64
N GLU A 594 19.45 -39.49 -15.43
CA GLU A 594 19.18 -39.69 -16.87
C GLU A 594 19.16 -38.36 -17.68
N TRP A 595 19.92 -37.35 -17.24
CA TRP A 595 19.93 -35.99 -17.79
C TRP A 595 20.90 -35.82 -18.96
N ASN A 596 20.36 -35.58 -20.16
CA ASN A 596 21.18 -35.27 -21.34
C ASN A 596 21.72 -33.83 -21.31
N ARG A 597 22.98 -33.69 -20.91
CA ARG A 597 23.70 -32.41 -20.77
C ARG A 597 23.83 -31.67 -22.10
N SER A 598 23.43 -30.40 -22.14
CA SER A 598 23.68 -29.51 -23.28
C SER A 598 24.96 -28.67 -23.11
N PRO A 599 25.66 -28.28 -24.20
CA PRO A 599 26.85 -27.44 -24.13
C PRO A 599 26.54 -26.01 -23.65
N ALA A 600 27.57 -25.28 -23.22
CA ALA A 600 27.48 -23.92 -22.70
C ALA A 600 26.90 -22.89 -23.68
N ASP A 601 27.02 -23.12 -24.99
CA ASP A 601 26.60 -22.20 -26.06
C ASP A 601 25.74 -22.90 -27.11
N GLY A 602 25.06 -22.12 -27.95
CA GLY A 602 24.13 -22.61 -28.97
C GLY A 602 22.71 -22.83 -28.46
N ASP A 603 22.24 -22.03 -27.52
CA ASP A 603 20.86 -22.08 -27.01
C ASP A 603 19.83 -21.79 -28.11
N LYS A 604 19.29 -22.85 -28.71
CA LYS A 604 18.30 -22.79 -29.80
C LYS A 604 17.10 -21.88 -29.52
N PHE A 605 16.74 -21.62 -28.26
CA PHE A 605 15.66 -20.70 -27.92
C PHE A 605 15.99 -19.23 -28.26
N GLY A 606 17.28 -18.85 -28.33
CA GLY A 606 17.67 -17.49 -28.73
C GLY A 606 17.33 -17.17 -30.19
N LYS A 607 17.37 -18.17 -31.09
CA LYS A 607 16.87 -18.03 -32.47
C LYS A 607 15.36 -17.80 -32.52
N ILE A 608 14.59 -18.50 -31.68
CA ILE A 608 13.13 -18.34 -31.58
C ILE A 608 12.75 -16.91 -31.14
N HIS A 609 13.59 -16.29 -30.31
CA HIS A 609 13.40 -14.91 -29.84
C HIS A 609 14.18 -13.86 -30.65
N ASN A 610 14.74 -14.23 -31.83
CA ASN A 610 15.50 -13.35 -32.73
C ASN A 610 16.64 -12.58 -32.04
N LEU A 611 17.44 -13.27 -31.22
CA LEU A 611 18.55 -12.67 -30.45
C LEU A 611 19.91 -12.75 -31.17
N TYR A 612 20.05 -13.62 -32.18
CA TYR A 612 21.21 -13.83 -33.04
C TYR A 612 20.84 -14.72 -34.25
#